data_AF-A0A2A2GV04-F1
#
_entry.id   AF-A0A2A2GV04-F1
#
_cell.length_a   1.000
_cell.length_b   1.000
_cell.length_c   1.000
_cell.angle_alpha   90.00
_cell.angle_beta   90.00
_cell.angle_gamma   90.00
#
_symmetry.space_group_name_H-M   'P 1'
#
loop_
_entity.id
_entity.type
_entity.pdbx_description
1 polymer ?
#
loop_
_entity_poly.entity_id
_entity_poly.type
_entity_poly.pdbx_seq_one_letter_code
_entity_poly.pdbx_strand_id
1 'polypeptide(L)'
;MKKTLVFADGIVAKIFIQKIITQYFSNNAYAIVCKDATILPEQIPNSIQTYCFDYTSAFRLESLCSRDIQDVFIVIEDPKERFVLYELIRGFNAKVRIVLYNNHEFTTHTTEGSNNVVMLREDLRLKDMVDTNLVVIDSEHLVANRLTQRLANVPLIPRGFGLEQGELMEIAIPPGSIFTYRHIGSIQQKKWRIVGIYRRAEFILATHTLVLQPNDVMLVAGDNVVLSEIYRSAKSDIGQFPAPFGKDIFLYVDPTRLSVQAILDDIQDALFLHTHIKSDTLHIIVLNPSNFALLESIRSHQAPKVHIHFVYDNTDFCAQIDSDHKKRPGLIMVNHELFISRKNRQALHKINTPVLKTGYKRLKEVQKSFLIVDEGLQKGENIASVMFDISKQLNIAARFYDFNPDSEYQRTLLNNIENLAKIFSQQPEVTYSNSYNPILFLQRSHDVYLQFVPFDSSLTTIRFLTLGSMDPKKLSLGLDTNPQIFIPY
;
A
#
# COMPACT_ATOMS: atom_id res chain seq x y z
N MET A 1 26.27 20.17 33.55
CA MET A 1 26.70 19.27 32.45
C MET A 1 26.15 17.89 32.72
N LYS A 2 25.62 17.20 31.71
CA LYS A 2 25.16 15.82 31.88
C LYS A 2 26.38 14.90 31.96
N LYS A 3 26.49 14.10 33.02
CA LYS A 3 27.57 13.12 33.16
C LYS A 3 27.09 11.79 32.59
N THR A 4 27.86 11.25 31.65
CA THR A 4 27.62 9.95 31.02
C THR A 4 28.77 9.01 31.39
N LEU A 5 28.44 7.86 31.96
CA LEU A 5 29.39 6.81 32.28
C LEU A 5 29.35 5.75 31.18
N VAL A 6 30.50 5.33 30.66
CA VAL A 6 30.61 4.35 29.58
C VAL A 6 31.51 3.21 30.04
N PHE A 7 30.94 2.02 30.16
CA PHE A 7 31.69 0.79 30.34
C PHE A 7 31.99 0.19 28.98
N ALA A 8 33.27 -0.05 28.72
CA ALA A 8 33.79 -0.33 27.40
C ALA A 8 34.64 -1.59 27.39
N ASP A 9 34.23 -2.55 26.57
CA ASP A 9 34.97 -3.75 26.22
C ASP A 9 34.61 -4.21 24.79
N GLY A 10 35.60 -4.76 24.07
CA GLY A 10 35.46 -5.24 22.70
C GLY A 10 35.52 -4.18 21.58
N ILE A 11 35.37 -4.66 20.34
CA ILE A 11 35.57 -3.86 19.10
C ILE A 11 34.52 -2.74 18.96
N VAL A 12 33.26 -3.03 19.31
CA VAL A 12 32.17 -2.05 19.19
C VAL A 12 32.38 -0.87 20.14
N ALA A 13 32.85 -1.14 21.37
CA ALA A 13 33.17 -0.10 22.34
C ALA A 13 34.30 0.80 21.84
N LYS A 14 35.35 0.23 21.25
CA LYS A 14 36.45 0.98 20.63
C LYS A 14 35.97 1.95 19.54
N ILE A 15 35.12 1.47 18.63
CA ILE A 15 34.53 2.32 17.57
C ILE A 15 33.61 3.40 18.16
N PHE A 16 32.85 3.07 19.20
CA PHE A 16 31.96 4.02 19.88
C PHE A 16 32.74 5.15 20.56
N ILE A 17 33.80 4.84 21.31
CA ILE A 17 34.68 5.83 21.95
C ILE A 17 35.29 6.76 20.91
N GLN A 18 35.78 6.21 19.79
CA GLN A 18 36.31 7.02 18.69
C GLN A 18 35.28 8.01 18.14
N LYS A 19 34.02 7.60 18.01
CA LYS A 19 32.93 8.49 17.57
C LYS A 19 32.63 9.59 18.59
N ILE A 20 32.59 9.28 19.90
CA ILE A 20 32.40 10.27 20.96
C ILE A 20 33.48 11.35 20.89
N ILE A 21 34.74 10.95 20.73
CA ILE A 21 35.88 11.87 20.68
C ILE A 21 35.84 12.72 19.41
N THR A 22 35.56 12.11 18.25
CA THR A 22 35.60 12.80 16.95
C THR A 22 34.43 13.80 16.78
N GLN A 23 33.23 13.44 17.26
CA GLN A 23 32.03 14.29 17.11
C GLN A 23 31.93 15.41 18.15
N TYR A 24 32.78 15.38 19.19
CA TYR A 24 32.92 16.37 20.25
C TYR A 24 31.60 16.97 20.77
N PHE A 25 30.88 16.19 21.58
CA PHE A 25 29.65 16.64 22.23
C PHE A 25 29.95 17.57 23.43
N SER A 26 30.26 18.84 23.15
CA SER A 26 30.79 19.83 24.11
C SER A 26 29.96 20.07 25.40
N ASN A 27 28.69 19.68 25.42
CA ASN A 27 27.79 19.91 26.56
C ASN A 27 27.73 18.74 27.57
N ASN A 28 28.46 17.65 27.30
CA ASN A 28 28.46 16.43 28.10
C ASN A 28 29.84 16.17 28.71
N ALA A 29 29.85 15.64 29.92
CA ALA A 29 31.06 15.12 30.57
C ALA A 29 31.03 13.59 30.48
N TYR A 30 32.10 12.99 29.98
CA TYR A 30 32.19 11.54 29.80
C TYR A 30 33.19 10.94 30.78
N ALA A 31 32.80 9.83 31.40
CA ALA A 31 33.70 8.96 32.15
C ALA A 31 33.71 7.59 31.46
N ILE A 32 34.87 7.13 31.01
CA ILE A 32 35.04 5.84 30.32
C ILE A 32 35.75 4.88 31.27
N VAL A 33 35.17 3.70 31.47
CA VAL A 33 35.71 2.62 32.30
C VAL A 33 35.98 1.41 31.41
N CYS A 34 37.20 0.88 31.46
CA CYS A 34 37.61 -0.31 30.70
C CYS A 34 38.53 -1.20 31.53
N LYS A 35 38.61 -2.49 31.19
CA LYS A 35 39.60 -3.42 31.77
C LYS A 35 40.94 -3.34 31.05
N ASP A 36 40.89 -3.16 29.75
CA ASP A 36 42.05 -3.07 28.87
C ASP A 36 42.18 -1.66 28.28
N ALA A 37 43.30 -1.01 28.58
CA ALA A 37 43.62 0.32 28.08
C ALA A 37 43.83 0.35 26.56
N THR A 38 44.05 -0.78 25.88
CA THR A 38 44.25 -0.83 24.41
C THR A 38 43.01 -0.45 23.59
N ILE A 39 41.83 -0.44 24.23
CA ILE A 39 40.56 0.02 23.65
C ILE A 39 40.51 1.54 23.57
N LEU A 40 41.26 2.23 24.43
CA LEU A 40 41.33 3.68 24.44
C LEU A 40 42.20 4.18 23.27
N PRO A 41 41.81 5.28 22.59
CA PRO A 41 42.64 5.89 21.56
C PRO A 41 43.84 6.64 22.16
N GLU A 42 44.88 6.87 21.36
CA GLU A 42 46.13 7.52 21.80
C GLU A 42 45.93 8.98 22.25
N GLN A 43 44.95 9.68 21.69
CA GLN A 43 44.64 11.07 22.01
C GLN A 43 43.22 11.19 22.57
N ILE A 44 43.13 11.58 23.83
CA ILE A 44 41.86 11.72 24.55
C ILE A 44 41.73 13.18 25.00
N PRO A 45 40.61 13.87 24.69
CA PRO A 45 40.37 15.22 25.18
C PRO A 45 40.34 15.28 26.72
N ASN A 46 40.86 16.36 27.31
CA ASN A 46 40.86 16.57 28.77
C ASN A 46 39.46 16.60 29.40
N SER A 47 38.40 16.77 28.60
CA SER A 47 37.00 16.74 29.04
C SER A 47 36.48 15.32 29.32
N ILE A 48 37.22 14.28 28.93
CA ILE A 48 36.88 12.88 29.13
C ILE A 48 37.78 12.29 30.21
N GLN A 49 37.16 11.74 31.25
CA GLN A 49 37.86 10.99 32.29
C GLN A 49 37.92 9.52 31.92
N THR A 50 39.08 8.89 32.11
CA THR A 50 39.27 7.46 31.81
C THR A 50 39.73 6.72 33.03
N TYR A 51 39.16 5.54 33.26
CA TYR A 51 39.48 4.66 34.37
C TYR A 51 39.75 3.25 33.83
N CYS A 52 40.87 2.65 34.24
CA CYS A 52 41.26 1.30 33.85
C CYS A 52 41.20 0.37 35.07
N PHE A 53 40.11 -0.37 35.22
CA PHE A 53 39.94 -1.34 36.31
C PHE A 53 38.84 -2.37 36.00
N ASP A 54 38.78 -3.42 36.81
CA ASP A 54 37.72 -4.42 36.73
C ASP A 54 36.35 -3.84 37.13
N TYR A 55 35.53 -3.51 36.13
CA TYR A 55 34.18 -2.99 36.29
C TYR A 55 33.18 -4.02 36.86
N THR A 56 33.56 -5.27 37.11
CA THR A 56 32.71 -6.23 37.87
C THR A 56 32.92 -6.10 39.39
N SER A 57 33.88 -5.29 39.82
CA SER A 57 34.16 -5.03 41.25
C SER A 57 33.24 -3.94 41.80
N ALA A 58 32.28 -4.34 42.63
CA ALA A 58 31.35 -3.42 43.32
C ALA A 58 32.07 -2.30 44.10
N PHE A 59 33.14 -2.64 44.83
CA PHE A 59 33.92 -1.69 45.63
C PHE A 59 34.55 -0.58 44.77
N ARG A 60 35.08 -0.90 43.59
CA ARG A 60 35.68 0.09 42.69
C ARG A 60 34.60 0.95 42.01
N LEU A 61 33.48 0.34 41.65
CA LEU A 61 32.34 1.00 41.01
C LEU A 61 31.64 2.02 41.92
N GLU A 62 31.51 1.73 43.21
CA GLU A 62 30.77 2.58 44.15
C GLU A 62 31.28 4.03 44.15
N SER A 63 32.60 4.21 44.03
CA SER A 63 33.24 5.53 43.97
C SER A 63 32.90 6.34 42.71
N LEU A 64 32.48 5.67 41.64
CA LEU A 64 32.19 6.28 40.34
C LEU A 64 30.70 6.46 40.12
N CYS A 65 29.87 5.56 40.63
CA CYS A 65 28.41 5.56 40.48
C CYS A 65 27.71 6.59 41.40
N SER A 66 28.08 7.88 41.28
CA SER A 66 27.41 8.96 42.02
C SER A 66 26.01 9.27 41.47
N ARG A 67 25.17 9.94 42.28
CA ARG A 67 23.80 10.34 41.88
C ARG A 67 23.76 11.36 40.72
N ASP A 68 24.89 11.91 40.32
CA ASP A 68 24.99 12.91 39.25
C ASP A 68 25.03 12.31 37.83
N ILE A 69 25.14 10.98 37.71
CA ILE A 69 25.14 10.29 36.42
C ILE A 69 23.72 10.21 35.88
N GLN A 70 23.52 10.70 34.65
CA GLN A 70 22.22 10.62 33.98
C GLN A 70 22.08 9.36 33.13
N ASP A 71 23.10 9.07 32.33
CA ASP A 71 23.11 7.95 31.39
C ASP A 71 24.32 7.05 31.66
N VAL A 72 24.09 5.74 31.69
CA VAL A 72 25.13 4.72 31.77
C VAL A 72 25.08 3.87 30.51
N PHE A 73 26.18 3.82 29.77
CA PHE A 73 26.33 2.95 28.62
C PHE A 73 27.09 1.70 29.04
N ILE A 74 26.52 0.53 28.77
CA ILE A 74 27.16 -0.76 28.99
C ILE A 74 27.46 -1.36 27.62
N VAL A 75 28.70 -1.23 27.16
CA VAL A 75 29.18 -1.75 25.88
C VAL A 75 30.27 -2.77 26.15
N ILE A 76 29.86 -3.97 26.56
CA ILE A 76 30.75 -5.07 26.94
C ILE A 76 30.51 -6.27 26.06
N GLU A 77 31.56 -6.94 25.60
CA GLU A 77 31.48 -8.08 24.70
C GLU A 77 31.05 -9.36 25.43
N ASP A 78 31.57 -9.61 26.63
CA ASP A 78 31.20 -10.78 27.45
C ASP A 78 29.78 -10.62 28.06
N PRO A 79 28.85 -11.54 27.75
CA PRO A 79 27.47 -11.45 28.24
C PRO A 79 27.32 -11.63 29.76
N LYS A 80 28.18 -12.44 30.39
CA LYS A 80 28.14 -12.68 31.84
C LYS A 80 28.58 -11.44 32.60
N GLU A 81 29.68 -10.81 32.16
CA GLU A 81 30.16 -9.59 32.79
C GLU A 81 29.17 -8.44 32.63
N ARG A 82 28.56 -8.34 31.45
CA ARG A 82 27.50 -7.37 31.17
C ARG A 82 26.33 -7.48 32.14
N PHE A 83 25.87 -8.71 32.40
CA PHE A 83 24.78 -8.97 33.33
C PHE A 83 25.14 -8.57 34.77
N VAL A 84 26.32 -8.99 35.24
CA VAL A 84 26.81 -8.63 36.57
C VAL A 84 26.88 -7.12 36.74
N LEU A 85 27.41 -6.41 35.75
CA LEU A 85 27.52 -4.97 35.79
C LEU A 85 26.14 -4.28 35.78
N TYR A 86 25.19 -4.77 34.99
CA TYR A 86 23.81 -4.26 34.98
C TYR A 86 23.18 -4.35 36.39
N GLU A 87 23.27 -5.52 37.04
CA GLU A 87 22.75 -5.70 38.41
C GLU A 87 23.44 -4.77 39.42
N LEU A 88 24.76 -4.59 39.30
CA LEU A 88 25.52 -3.67 40.16
C LEU A 88 25.05 -2.22 39.99
N ILE A 89 24.91 -1.74 38.74
CA ILE A 89 24.45 -0.37 38.47
C ILE A 89 23.03 -0.16 38.99
N ARG A 90 22.14 -1.15 38.81
CA ARG A 90 20.78 -1.08 39.35
C ARG A 90 20.76 -1.11 40.88
N GLY A 91 21.69 -1.83 41.50
CA GLY A 91 21.92 -1.80 42.95
C GLY A 91 22.35 -0.43 43.47
N PHE A 92 23.22 0.28 42.74
CA PHE A 92 23.67 1.62 43.13
C PHE A 92 22.65 2.73 42.79
N ASN A 93 22.00 2.64 41.64
CA ASN A 93 21.01 3.61 41.19
C ASN A 93 19.88 2.95 40.39
N ALA A 94 18.77 2.69 41.07
CA ALA A 94 17.61 2.02 40.50
C ALA A 94 16.92 2.79 39.36
N LYS A 95 17.15 4.11 39.21
CA LYS A 95 16.44 4.97 38.23
C LYS A 95 17.34 5.53 37.13
N VAL A 96 18.65 5.25 37.15
CA VAL A 96 19.55 5.76 36.10
C VAL A 96 19.15 5.19 34.74
N ARG A 97 19.27 5.97 33.68
CA ARG A 97 19.03 5.44 32.34
C ARG A 97 20.22 4.58 31.93
N ILE A 98 19.95 3.32 31.57
CA ILE A 98 20.98 2.40 31.08
C ILE A 98 20.76 2.17 29.59
N VAL A 99 21.82 2.33 28.80
CA VAL A 99 21.86 1.93 27.39
C VAL A 99 22.79 0.74 27.28
N LEU A 100 22.25 -0.43 26.96
CA LEU A 100 22.97 -1.70 26.97
C LEU A 100 23.15 -2.22 25.54
N TYR A 101 24.40 -2.46 25.15
CA TYR A 101 24.73 -3.16 23.91
C TYR A 101 24.57 -4.67 24.08
N ASN A 102 23.78 -5.29 23.20
CA ASN A 102 23.55 -6.72 23.21
C ASN A 102 24.07 -7.38 21.92
N ASN A 103 24.87 -8.44 22.07
CA ASN A 103 25.52 -9.20 20.99
C ASN A 103 25.35 -10.72 21.06
N HIS A 104 24.50 -11.20 21.96
CA HIS A 104 24.26 -12.63 22.17
C HIS A 104 23.00 -12.78 23.03
N GLU A 105 22.09 -13.71 22.70
CA GLU A 105 20.80 -14.06 23.37
C GLU A 105 20.53 -13.51 24.80
N PHE A 106 20.53 -12.19 24.99
CA PHE A 106 20.19 -11.51 26.24
C PHE A 106 18.70 -11.14 26.28
N THR A 107 18.04 -11.25 25.12
CA THR A 107 16.65 -10.84 24.88
C THR A 107 15.94 -11.93 24.07
N THR A 108 14.83 -12.45 24.57
CA THR A 108 13.88 -13.22 23.74
C THR A 108 12.84 -12.26 23.21
N HIS A 109 12.81 -12.04 21.90
CA HIS A 109 11.72 -11.29 21.27
C HIS A 109 10.45 -12.17 21.28
N THR A 110 9.61 -12.03 22.30
CA THR A 110 8.25 -12.58 22.27
C THR A 110 7.31 -11.56 21.65
N THR A 111 6.80 -11.84 20.47
CA THR A 111 5.72 -11.07 19.84
C THR A 111 4.40 -11.34 20.59
N GLU A 112 4.09 -10.52 21.59
CA GLU A 112 2.72 -10.37 22.07
C GLU A 112 2.31 -8.90 21.97
N GLY A 113 1.45 -8.60 20.98
CA GLY A 113 0.82 -7.29 20.83
C GLY A 113 1.71 -6.21 20.20
N SER A 114 1.05 -5.10 19.82
CA SER A 114 1.53 -3.96 19.02
C SER A 114 2.65 -3.10 19.65
N ASN A 115 3.27 -3.56 20.73
CA ASN A 115 4.36 -2.87 21.40
C ASN A 115 5.57 -3.78 21.43
N ASN A 116 6.67 -3.36 20.81
CA ASN A 116 7.99 -3.98 20.98
C ASN A 116 8.45 -3.78 22.43
N VAL A 117 8.00 -4.62 23.35
CA VAL A 117 8.56 -4.70 24.69
C VAL A 117 9.78 -5.61 24.60
N VAL A 118 10.96 -5.03 24.80
CA VAL A 118 12.19 -5.81 24.94
C VAL A 118 12.08 -6.59 26.25
N MET A 119 11.77 -7.87 26.15
CA MET A 119 11.79 -8.79 27.29
C MET A 119 13.22 -9.32 27.45
N LEU A 120 13.80 -9.07 28.62
CA LEU A 120 15.05 -9.69 29.03
C LEU A 120 14.82 -11.19 29.23
N ARG A 121 15.88 -12.01 29.11
CA ARG A 121 15.86 -13.47 29.29
C ARG A 121 15.14 -13.93 30.58
N GLU A 122 14.82 -15.23 30.65
CA GLU A 122 14.07 -15.91 31.72
C GLU A 122 14.55 -15.65 33.17
N ASP A 123 15.76 -15.14 33.39
CA ASP A 123 16.33 -14.79 34.69
C ASP A 123 15.81 -13.46 35.27
N LEU A 124 15.42 -12.50 34.44
CA LEU A 124 14.73 -11.27 34.88
C LEU A 124 13.23 -11.47 35.12
N ARG A 125 12.68 -12.59 34.65
CA ARG A 125 11.32 -13.05 34.95
C ARG A 125 11.09 -13.33 36.44
N LEU A 126 12.16 -13.57 37.22
CA LEU A 126 12.07 -13.90 38.65
C LEU A 126 11.65 -12.73 39.55
N LYS A 127 11.52 -11.50 39.03
CA LYS A 127 11.16 -10.31 39.83
C LYS A 127 9.92 -9.53 39.36
N ASP A 128 9.21 -9.92 38.30
CA ASP A 128 8.01 -9.21 37.78
C ASP A 128 8.19 -7.68 37.59
N MET A 129 9.42 -7.20 37.35
CA MET A 129 9.70 -5.77 37.16
C MET A 129 10.20 -5.50 35.75
N VAL A 130 9.39 -4.81 34.95
CA VAL A 130 9.82 -4.23 33.66
C VAL A 130 10.67 -3.00 33.95
N ASP A 131 11.93 -3.00 33.52
CA ASP A 131 12.80 -1.84 33.66
C ASP A 131 12.52 -0.80 32.57
N THR A 132 11.77 0.24 32.92
CA THR A 132 11.40 1.32 32.01
C THR A 132 12.55 2.26 31.65
N ASN A 133 13.67 2.21 32.37
CA ASN A 133 14.83 3.05 32.15
C ASN A 133 15.99 2.30 31.46
N LEU A 134 15.73 1.09 30.96
CA LEU A 134 16.67 0.30 30.17
C LEU A 134 16.36 0.45 28.67
N VAL A 135 17.38 0.80 27.90
CA VAL A 135 17.35 0.79 26.44
C VAL A 135 18.34 -0.25 25.95
N VAL A 136 17.87 -1.29 25.26
CA VAL A 136 18.72 -2.35 24.72
C VAL A 136 18.94 -2.13 23.23
N ILE A 137 20.21 -2.18 22.80
CA ILE A 137 20.62 -2.13 21.40
C ILE A 137 21.04 -3.54 20.99
N ASP A 138 20.17 -4.23 20.27
CA ASP A 138 20.38 -5.60 19.79
C ASP A 138 21.12 -5.63 18.45
N SER A 139 22.40 -6.02 18.48
CA SER A 139 23.25 -6.02 17.29
C SER A 139 22.89 -7.12 16.28
N GLU A 140 22.48 -8.30 16.72
CA GLU A 140 22.10 -9.40 15.83
C GLU A 140 20.86 -9.00 15.01
N HIS A 141 19.85 -8.45 15.69
CA HIS A 141 18.66 -7.94 15.04
C HIS A 141 18.96 -6.73 14.13
N LEU A 142 19.81 -5.79 14.55
CA LEU A 142 20.20 -4.66 13.72
C LEU A 142 20.92 -5.12 12.43
N VAL A 143 21.84 -6.08 12.53
CA VAL A 143 22.56 -6.63 11.37
C VAL A 143 21.63 -7.43 10.48
N ALA A 144 20.82 -8.35 11.03
CA ALA A 144 19.86 -9.15 10.28
C ALA A 144 18.86 -8.28 9.51
N ASN A 145 18.37 -7.19 10.13
CA ASN A 145 17.49 -6.23 9.49
C ASN A 145 18.18 -5.49 8.34
N ARG A 146 19.43 -5.05 8.54
CA ARG A 146 20.21 -4.39 7.47
C ARG A 146 20.47 -5.33 6.29
N LEU A 147 20.64 -6.63 6.53
CA LEU A 147 20.75 -7.64 5.48
C LEU A 147 19.41 -7.87 4.77
N THR A 148 18.32 -7.95 5.52
CA THR A 148 16.96 -8.11 4.97
C THR A 148 16.58 -6.94 4.04
N GLN A 149 17.01 -5.73 4.38
CA GLN A 149 16.86 -4.53 3.54
C GLN A 149 17.60 -4.60 2.19
N ARG A 150 18.51 -5.56 2.00
CA ARG A 150 19.20 -5.79 0.72
C ARG A 150 18.50 -6.81 -0.17
N LEU A 151 17.46 -7.48 0.33
CA LEU A 151 16.67 -8.41 -0.47
C LEU A 151 15.84 -7.67 -1.53
N ALA A 152 15.69 -8.30 -2.69
CA ALA A 152 14.84 -7.78 -3.74
C ALA A 152 13.38 -7.70 -3.27
N ASN A 153 12.68 -6.65 -3.69
CA ASN A 153 11.25 -6.44 -3.43
C ASN A 153 10.84 -6.26 -1.96
N VAL A 154 11.79 -5.99 -1.05
CA VAL A 154 11.49 -5.62 0.34
C VAL A 154 11.44 -4.09 0.48
N PRO A 155 10.41 -3.52 1.14
CA PRO A 155 10.36 -2.08 1.38
C PRO A 155 11.49 -1.64 2.31
N LEU A 156 12.13 -0.52 1.97
CA LEU A 156 13.15 0.11 2.82
C LEU A 156 12.43 0.90 3.92
N ILE A 157 12.41 0.34 5.12
CA ILE A 157 11.87 0.99 6.32
C ILE A 157 13.05 1.67 7.03
N PRO A 158 13.09 3.01 7.12
CA PRO A 158 14.06 3.71 7.95
C PRO A 158 13.94 3.24 9.41
N ARG A 159 15.06 2.86 10.02
CA ARG A 159 15.16 2.44 11.43
C ARG A 159 16.09 3.42 12.17
N GLY A 160 15.85 3.66 13.45
CA GLY A 160 16.48 4.72 14.23
C GLY A 160 15.79 6.08 14.11
N PHE A 161 14.56 6.10 13.58
CA PHE A 161 13.78 7.30 13.33
C PHE A 161 12.29 6.98 13.53
N GLY A 162 11.55 7.84 14.24
CA GLY A 162 10.14 7.63 14.55
C GLY A 162 9.88 6.56 15.62
N LEU A 163 8.77 5.83 15.50
CA LEU A 163 8.35 4.69 16.33
C LEU A 163 8.87 3.35 15.80
N GLU A 164 9.39 3.33 14.57
CA GLU A 164 9.91 2.13 13.89
C GLU A 164 8.89 1.00 13.69
N GLN A 165 7.62 1.37 13.57
CA GLN A 165 6.50 0.45 13.33
C GLN A 165 6.12 0.35 11.84
N GLY A 166 6.95 0.94 10.96
CA GLY A 166 6.71 1.01 9.52
C GLY A 166 5.88 2.22 9.12
N GLU A 167 5.84 3.26 9.95
CA GLU A 167 5.15 4.52 9.71
C GLU A 167 5.85 5.41 8.68
N LEU A 168 7.10 5.08 8.32
CA LEU A 168 7.89 5.72 7.28
C LEU A 168 8.45 4.65 6.35
N MET A 169 8.38 4.91 5.04
CA MET A 169 8.91 4.00 4.02
C MET A 169 9.54 4.76 2.86
N GLU A 170 10.58 4.18 2.28
CA GLU A 170 11.16 4.58 1.01
C GLU A 170 10.67 3.65 -0.11
N ILE A 171 10.05 4.23 -1.13
CA ILE A 171 9.41 3.50 -2.23
C ILE A 171 9.99 3.98 -3.55
N ALA A 172 10.83 3.15 -4.17
CA ALA A 172 11.36 3.41 -5.51
C ALA A 172 10.26 3.26 -6.58
N ILE A 173 10.08 4.28 -7.41
CA ILE A 173 9.10 4.37 -8.49
C ILE A 173 9.69 3.74 -9.76
N PRO A 174 9.29 2.52 -10.16
CA PRO A 174 9.69 1.97 -11.44
C PRO A 174 9.10 2.76 -12.62
N PRO A 175 9.69 2.71 -13.82
CA PRO A 175 9.15 3.37 -15.01
C PRO A 175 7.70 3.02 -15.34
N GLY A 176 7.25 1.82 -14.94
CA GLY A 176 5.88 1.34 -15.11
C GLY A 176 4.93 1.64 -13.94
N SER A 177 5.32 2.44 -12.96
CA SER A 177 4.49 2.69 -11.80
C SER A 177 3.26 3.52 -12.14
N ILE A 178 2.13 3.26 -11.47
CA ILE A 178 0.92 4.09 -11.52
C ILE A 178 1.13 5.52 -10.98
N PHE A 179 2.23 5.75 -10.25
CA PHE A 179 2.57 7.06 -9.72
C PHE A 179 3.43 7.89 -10.68
N THR A 180 3.95 7.27 -11.74
CA THR A 180 4.84 7.94 -12.69
C THR A 180 4.10 9.03 -13.46
N TYR A 181 4.75 10.18 -13.65
CA TYR A 181 4.24 11.36 -14.35
C TYR A 181 3.00 12.00 -13.73
N ARG A 182 2.73 11.70 -12.45
CA ARG A 182 1.62 12.32 -11.71
C ARG A 182 2.11 13.43 -10.81
N HIS A 183 1.29 14.47 -10.70
CA HIS A 183 1.48 15.50 -9.68
C HIS A 183 1.16 14.93 -8.30
N ILE A 184 1.97 15.23 -7.29
CA ILE A 184 1.72 14.81 -5.91
C ILE A 184 0.32 15.27 -5.44
N GLY A 185 -0.12 16.47 -5.85
CA GLY A 185 -1.45 16.99 -5.52
C GLY A 185 -2.63 16.18 -6.09
N SER A 186 -2.43 15.45 -7.19
CA SER A 186 -3.45 14.56 -7.79
C SER A 186 -3.60 13.24 -7.03
N ILE A 187 -2.61 12.86 -6.21
CA ILE A 187 -2.56 11.57 -5.53
C ILE A 187 -3.32 11.68 -4.20
N GLN A 188 -4.32 10.83 -4.03
CA GLN A 188 -5.13 10.79 -2.83
C GLN A 188 -4.35 10.23 -1.64
N GLN A 189 -4.07 11.10 -0.68
CA GLN A 189 -3.24 10.82 0.49
C GLN A 189 -4.11 10.75 1.76
N LYS A 190 -4.86 9.65 1.93
CA LYS A 190 -5.72 9.39 3.11
C LYS A 190 -4.99 8.49 4.11
N LYS A 191 -4.73 8.97 5.34
CA LYS A 191 -3.93 8.27 6.37
C LYS A 191 -2.47 7.98 6.00
N TRP A 192 -2.00 8.58 4.91
CA TRP A 192 -0.60 8.59 4.51
C TRP A 192 -0.30 9.89 3.77
N ARG A 193 0.97 10.27 3.66
CA ARG A 193 1.46 11.46 2.96
C ARG A 193 2.78 11.17 2.25
N ILE A 194 3.00 11.80 1.10
CA ILE A 194 4.31 11.90 0.45
C ILE A 194 5.02 13.08 1.09
N VAL A 195 6.12 12.82 1.79
CA VAL A 195 6.92 13.83 2.51
C VAL A 195 7.90 14.52 1.56
N GLY A 196 8.48 13.74 0.66
CA GLY A 196 9.44 14.20 -0.34
C GLY A 196 9.84 13.07 -1.27
N ILE A 197 10.75 13.38 -2.19
CA ILE A 197 11.34 12.40 -3.09
C ILE A 197 12.86 12.54 -3.07
N TYR A 198 13.56 11.43 -3.26
CA TYR A 198 14.96 11.44 -3.65
C TYR A 198 15.03 11.34 -5.17
N ARG A 199 15.67 12.33 -5.80
CA ARG A 199 15.93 12.36 -7.23
C ARG A 199 17.37 12.72 -7.45
N ARG A 200 18.11 11.89 -8.19
CA ARG A 200 19.56 12.10 -8.46
C ARG A 200 20.37 12.33 -7.16
N ALA A 201 20.06 11.58 -6.11
CA ALA A 201 20.66 11.69 -4.78
C ALA A 201 20.40 13.01 -4.03
N GLU A 202 19.51 13.87 -4.51
CA GLU A 202 19.04 15.05 -3.79
C GLU A 202 17.65 14.80 -3.19
N PHE A 203 17.45 15.26 -1.96
CA PHE A 203 16.13 15.23 -1.32
C PHE A 203 15.33 16.48 -1.70
N ILE A 204 14.19 16.27 -2.35
CA ILE A 204 13.27 17.31 -2.79
C ILE A 204 11.99 17.20 -1.96
N LEU A 205 11.63 18.29 -1.27
CA LEU A 205 10.39 18.36 -0.49
C LEU A 205 9.16 18.26 -1.39
N ALA A 206 8.14 17.53 -0.93
CA ALA A 206 6.91 17.36 -1.67
C ALA A 206 6.12 18.68 -1.76
N THR A 207 5.79 19.09 -2.98
CA THR A 207 4.85 20.19 -3.26
C THR A 207 3.70 19.68 -4.12
N HIS A 208 2.56 20.38 -4.11
CA HIS A 208 1.38 19.96 -4.89
C HIS A 208 1.66 19.84 -6.39
N THR A 209 2.55 20.68 -6.92
CA THR A 209 2.90 20.76 -8.34
C THR A 209 4.02 19.80 -8.74
N LEU A 210 4.73 19.20 -7.79
CA LEU A 210 5.84 18.30 -8.08
C LEU A 210 5.35 17.05 -8.82
N VAL A 211 5.94 16.79 -9.99
CA VAL A 211 5.66 15.60 -10.80
C VAL A 211 6.64 14.50 -10.44
N LEU A 212 6.10 13.31 -10.12
CA LEU A 212 6.87 12.10 -9.89
C LEU A 212 7.42 11.56 -11.21
N GLN A 213 8.67 11.14 -11.23
CA GLN A 213 9.37 10.64 -12.41
C GLN A 213 9.82 9.19 -12.22
N PRO A 214 10.09 8.46 -13.32
CA PRO A 214 10.74 7.16 -13.23
C PRO A 214 12.05 7.25 -12.44
N ASN A 215 12.31 6.23 -11.62
CA ASN A 215 13.51 6.09 -10.80
C ASN A 215 13.63 7.09 -9.63
N ASP A 216 12.61 7.90 -9.37
CA ASP A 216 12.52 8.60 -8.09
C ASP A 216 12.32 7.60 -6.94
N VAL A 217 12.73 7.98 -5.74
CA VAL A 217 12.38 7.27 -4.50
C VAL A 217 11.47 8.16 -3.67
N MET A 218 10.22 7.75 -3.47
CA MET A 218 9.28 8.48 -2.61
C MET A 218 9.57 8.19 -1.15
N LEU A 219 9.68 9.23 -0.34
CA LEU A 219 9.63 9.13 1.11
C LEU A 219 8.18 9.36 1.55
N VAL A 220 7.56 8.34 2.14
CA VAL A 220 6.16 8.36 2.56
C VAL A 220 6.03 8.14 4.06
N ALA A 221 5.03 8.78 4.67
CA ALA A 221 4.72 8.66 6.10
C ALA A 221 3.23 8.38 6.33
N GLY A 222 2.86 7.54 7.28
CA GLY A 222 1.46 7.20 7.55
C GLY A 222 1.23 5.90 8.32
N ASP A 223 0.02 5.36 8.19
CA ASP A 223 -0.37 4.06 8.72
C ASP A 223 0.36 2.92 7.98
N ASN A 224 0.98 2.00 8.72
CA ASN A 224 1.84 0.95 8.16
C ASN A 224 1.11 -0.05 7.24
N VAL A 225 -0.17 -0.35 7.52
CA VAL A 225 -1.01 -1.22 6.68
C VAL A 225 -1.26 -0.51 5.34
N VAL A 226 -1.62 0.78 5.39
CA VAL A 226 -1.85 1.59 4.19
C VAL A 226 -0.56 1.73 3.37
N LEU A 227 0.57 2.05 4.01
CA LEU A 227 1.85 2.20 3.32
C LEU A 227 2.30 0.92 2.60
N SER A 228 2.00 -0.25 3.17
CA SER A 228 2.27 -1.55 2.53
C SER A 228 1.46 -1.74 1.23
N GLU A 229 0.22 -1.25 1.18
CA GLU A 229 -0.61 -1.28 -0.03
C GLU A 229 -0.13 -0.27 -1.08
N ILE A 230 0.29 0.92 -0.64
CA ILE A 230 0.91 1.92 -1.52
C ILE A 230 2.19 1.40 -2.14
N TYR A 231 3.06 0.72 -1.38
CA TYR A 231 4.27 0.07 -1.90
C TYR A 231 3.96 -0.93 -3.01
N ARG A 232 2.98 -1.83 -2.79
CA ARG A 232 2.55 -2.81 -3.80
C ARG A 232 2.04 -2.13 -5.07
N SER A 233 1.24 -1.07 -4.90
CA SER A 233 0.69 -0.30 -6.02
C SER A 233 1.78 0.50 -6.77
N ALA A 234 2.80 0.98 -6.06
CA ALA A 234 3.92 1.67 -6.70
C ALA A 234 4.77 0.70 -7.53
N LYS A 235 4.91 -0.54 -7.07
CA LYS A 235 5.70 -1.59 -7.72
C LYS A 235 4.95 -2.40 -8.77
N SER A 236 3.64 -2.20 -8.95
CA SER A 236 2.91 -2.89 -10.02
C SER A 236 3.33 -2.33 -11.38
N ASP A 237 3.73 -3.21 -12.29
CA ASP A 237 4.01 -2.86 -13.68
C ASP A 237 2.73 -2.46 -14.45
N ILE A 238 2.89 -1.72 -15.54
CA ILE A 238 1.84 -1.47 -16.54
C ILE A 238 1.33 -2.81 -17.10
N GLY A 239 0.02 -2.94 -17.34
CA GLY A 239 -0.50 -4.16 -17.96
C GLY A 239 -0.88 -5.23 -16.94
N GLN A 240 -1.31 -4.87 -15.73
CA GLN A 240 -1.52 -5.82 -14.62
C GLN A 240 -2.97 -5.87 -14.15
N PHE A 241 -3.86 -5.07 -14.74
CA PHE A 241 -5.30 -5.18 -14.45
C PHE A 241 -5.74 -6.66 -14.56
N PRO A 242 -6.38 -7.22 -13.52
CA PRO A 242 -7.15 -6.54 -12.48
C PRO A 242 -6.38 -6.06 -11.23
N ALA A 243 -5.06 -6.28 -11.12
CA ALA A 243 -4.26 -5.64 -10.07
C ALA A 243 -4.17 -4.11 -10.31
N PRO A 244 -4.15 -3.27 -9.27
CA PRO A 244 -3.94 -3.58 -7.85
C PRO A 244 -5.20 -3.94 -7.04
N PHE A 245 -6.40 -3.92 -7.64
CA PHE A 245 -7.66 -4.15 -6.92
C PHE A 245 -7.78 -5.59 -6.38
N GLY A 246 -7.17 -6.53 -7.09
CA GLY A 246 -7.14 -7.96 -6.80
C GLY A 246 -6.57 -8.68 -8.02
N LYS A 247 -6.55 -10.01 -8.02
CA LYS A 247 -6.07 -10.79 -9.18
C LYS A 247 -7.18 -11.55 -9.89
N ASP A 248 -8.33 -11.69 -9.25
CA ASP A 248 -9.36 -12.61 -9.67
C ASP A 248 -10.58 -11.87 -10.21
N ILE A 249 -11.27 -12.50 -11.15
CA ILE A 249 -12.53 -12.02 -11.72
C ILE A 249 -13.68 -12.79 -11.08
N PHE A 250 -14.74 -12.10 -10.68
CA PHE A 250 -15.93 -12.70 -10.07
C PHE A 250 -17.15 -12.38 -10.92
N LEU A 251 -17.74 -13.38 -11.57
CA LEU A 251 -19.01 -13.26 -12.28
C LEU A 251 -20.16 -13.74 -11.39
N TYR A 252 -21.18 -12.91 -11.24
CA TYR A 252 -22.43 -13.29 -10.57
C TYR A 252 -23.56 -13.44 -11.58
N VAL A 253 -24.22 -14.59 -11.57
CA VAL A 253 -25.40 -14.89 -12.40
C VAL A 253 -26.53 -15.45 -11.54
N ASP A 254 -27.76 -15.03 -11.82
CA ASP A 254 -28.96 -15.48 -11.11
C ASP A 254 -30.00 -16.01 -12.12
N PRO A 255 -30.15 -17.35 -12.26
CA PRO A 255 -31.14 -17.98 -13.15
C PRO A 255 -32.60 -17.66 -12.83
N THR A 256 -32.91 -17.09 -11.67
CA THR A 256 -34.29 -16.65 -11.36
C THR A 256 -34.65 -15.33 -12.03
N ARG A 257 -33.66 -14.55 -12.45
CA ARG A 257 -33.83 -13.21 -13.04
C ARG A 257 -33.41 -13.12 -14.50
N LEU A 258 -32.63 -14.10 -14.96
CA LEU A 258 -32.01 -14.11 -16.27
C LEU A 258 -32.52 -15.25 -17.15
N SER A 259 -32.54 -15.02 -18.46
CA SER A 259 -32.73 -16.10 -19.42
C SER A 259 -31.50 -17.00 -19.49
N VAL A 260 -31.70 -18.26 -19.85
CA VAL A 260 -30.62 -19.25 -20.06
C VAL A 260 -29.55 -18.71 -21.01
N GLN A 261 -29.97 -18.09 -22.12
CA GLN A 261 -29.05 -17.55 -23.12
C GLN A 261 -28.21 -16.40 -22.54
N ALA A 262 -28.82 -15.48 -21.81
CA ALA A 262 -28.11 -14.35 -21.21
C ALA A 262 -27.02 -14.82 -20.23
N ILE A 263 -27.27 -15.90 -19.47
CA ILE A 263 -26.27 -16.47 -18.54
C ILE A 263 -25.09 -17.06 -19.30
N LEU A 264 -25.37 -17.83 -20.36
CA LEU A 264 -24.31 -18.40 -21.20
C LEU A 264 -23.50 -17.31 -21.89
N ASP A 265 -24.17 -16.24 -22.31
CA ASP A 265 -23.53 -15.06 -22.86
C ASP A 265 -22.63 -14.39 -21.80
N ASP A 266 -23.11 -14.12 -20.59
CA ASP A 266 -22.31 -13.52 -19.51
C ASP A 266 -21.08 -14.38 -19.15
N ILE A 267 -21.22 -15.71 -19.14
CA ILE A 267 -20.13 -16.66 -18.90
C ILE A 267 -19.08 -16.57 -20.00
N GLN A 268 -19.51 -16.57 -21.26
CA GLN A 268 -18.60 -16.43 -22.40
C GLN A 268 -17.86 -15.08 -22.39
N ASP A 269 -18.51 -14.00 -21.98
CA ASP A 269 -17.87 -12.69 -21.85
C ASP A 269 -16.83 -12.68 -20.71
N ALA A 270 -17.13 -13.35 -19.59
CA ALA A 270 -16.18 -13.51 -18.50
C ALA A 270 -14.97 -14.38 -18.89
N LEU A 271 -15.19 -15.45 -19.66
CA LEU A 271 -14.12 -16.30 -20.20
C LEU A 271 -13.26 -15.54 -21.22
N PHE A 272 -13.89 -14.77 -22.11
CA PHE A 272 -13.19 -13.90 -23.05
C PHE A 272 -12.30 -12.91 -22.30
N LEU A 273 -12.84 -12.27 -21.26
CA LEU A 273 -12.06 -11.33 -20.46
C LEU A 273 -10.90 -12.03 -19.75
N HIS A 274 -11.16 -13.14 -19.04
CA HIS A 274 -10.15 -13.91 -18.31
C HIS A 274 -8.97 -14.37 -19.19
N THR A 275 -9.21 -14.63 -20.48
CA THR A 275 -8.16 -15.03 -21.44
C THR A 275 -7.36 -13.87 -22.01
N HIS A 276 -7.92 -12.65 -22.03
CA HIS A 276 -7.26 -11.47 -22.61
C HIS A 276 -6.67 -10.52 -21.57
N ILE A 277 -7.13 -10.58 -20.32
CA ILE A 277 -6.56 -9.79 -19.21
C ILE A 277 -5.71 -10.66 -18.28
N LYS A 278 -4.76 -10.06 -17.56
CA LYS A 278 -3.83 -10.76 -16.64
C LYS A 278 -4.46 -11.17 -15.30
N SER A 279 -5.68 -11.70 -15.34
CA SER A 279 -6.32 -12.29 -14.17
C SER A 279 -5.73 -13.66 -13.81
N ASP A 280 -5.72 -14.01 -12.53
CA ASP A 280 -5.18 -15.29 -12.06
C ASP A 280 -6.23 -16.40 -12.09
N THR A 281 -7.40 -16.16 -11.48
CA THR A 281 -8.54 -17.08 -11.51
C THR A 281 -9.86 -16.36 -11.85
N LEU A 282 -10.80 -17.12 -12.42
CA LEU A 282 -12.17 -16.71 -12.68
C LEU A 282 -13.13 -17.50 -11.78
N HIS A 283 -13.92 -16.79 -10.98
CA HIS A 283 -14.97 -17.36 -10.15
C HIS A 283 -16.34 -17.07 -10.78
N ILE A 284 -17.07 -18.13 -11.15
CA ILE A 284 -18.45 -18.04 -11.63
C ILE A 284 -19.38 -18.43 -10.49
N ILE A 285 -20.14 -17.48 -9.97
CA ILE A 285 -21.04 -17.65 -8.84
C ILE A 285 -22.47 -17.67 -9.36
N VAL A 286 -23.10 -18.83 -9.29
CA VAL A 286 -24.48 -19.06 -9.69
C VAL A 286 -25.37 -19.00 -8.45
N LEU A 287 -26.12 -17.91 -8.33
CA LEU A 287 -27.08 -17.66 -7.26
C LEU A 287 -28.39 -18.36 -7.58
N ASN A 288 -29.03 -18.97 -6.60
CA ASN A 288 -30.38 -19.55 -6.73
C ASN A 288 -30.55 -20.50 -7.93
N PRO A 289 -29.66 -21.51 -8.08
CA PRO A 289 -29.70 -22.45 -9.19
C PRO A 289 -31.01 -23.24 -9.20
N SER A 290 -31.77 -23.14 -10.30
CA SER A 290 -33.13 -23.71 -10.40
C SER A 290 -33.33 -24.71 -11.55
N ASN A 291 -32.39 -24.77 -12.51
CA ASN A 291 -32.53 -25.59 -13.72
C ASN A 291 -31.32 -26.53 -13.91
N PHE A 292 -31.54 -27.83 -13.73
CA PHE A 292 -30.48 -28.84 -13.81
C PHE A 292 -29.72 -28.86 -15.15
N ALA A 293 -30.42 -28.72 -16.29
CA ALA A 293 -29.79 -28.72 -17.61
C ALA A 293 -28.84 -27.52 -17.80
N LEU A 294 -29.24 -26.35 -17.27
CA LEU A 294 -28.38 -25.17 -17.23
C LEU A 294 -27.16 -25.41 -16.34
N LEU A 295 -27.31 -26.01 -15.16
CA LEU A 295 -26.19 -26.27 -14.25
C LEU A 295 -25.14 -27.19 -14.89
N GLU A 296 -25.56 -28.24 -15.58
CA GLU A 296 -24.64 -29.12 -16.32
C GLU A 296 -23.94 -28.36 -17.45
N SER A 297 -24.67 -27.50 -18.17
CA SER A 297 -24.06 -26.63 -19.19
C SER A 297 -23.08 -25.62 -18.60
N ILE A 298 -23.28 -25.13 -17.37
CA ILE A 298 -22.33 -24.23 -16.72
C ILE A 298 -21.11 -25.04 -16.26
N ARG A 299 -21.31 -26.21 -15.63
CA ARG A 299 -20.24 -27.09 -15.14
C ARG A 299 -19.25 -27.52 -16.22
N SER A 300 -19.70 -27.66 -17.47
CA SER A 300 -18.82 -28.02 -18.59
C SER A 300 -17.73 -26.98 -18.87
N HIS A 301 -17.87 -25.74 -18.37
CA HIS A 301 -16.88 -24.67 -18.48
C HIS A 301 -15.83 -24.69 -17.36
N GLN A 302 -15.85 -25.68 -16.46
CA GLN A 302 -14.87 -25.82 -15.41
C GLN A 302 -13.47 -26.12 -15.99
N ALA A 303 -12.48 -25.36 -15.55
CA ALA A 303 -11.10 -25.47 -16.00
C ALA A 303 -10.15 -25.20 -14.82
N PRO A 304 -8.83 -25.46 -14.93
CA PRO A 304 -7.90 -25.31 -13.80
C PRO A 304 -7.92 -23.93 -13.11
N LYS A 305 -8.18 -22.86 -13.86
CA LYS A 305 -8.28 -21.47 -13.37
C LYS A 305 -9.70 -20.91 -13.37
N VAL A 306 -10.71 -21.76 -13.62
CA VAL A 306 -12.12 -21.36 -13.66
C VAL A 306 -12.89 -22.18 -12.62
N HIS A 307 -13.34 -21.50 -11.57
CA HIS A 307 -14.03 -22.10 -10.44
C HIS A 307 -15.51 -21.75 -10.45
N ILE A 308 -16.37 -22.76 -10.41
CA ILE A 308 -17.81 -22.59 -10.47
C ILE A 308 -18.39 -22.89 -9.08
N HIS A 309 -19.17 -21.96 -8.54
CA HIS A 309 -19.77 -22.02 -7.22
C HIS A 309 -21.28 -21.91 -7.35
N PHE A 310 -22.00 -22.87 -6.77
CA PHE A 310 -23.47 -22.88 -6.76
C PHE A 310 -23.98 -22.55 -5.36
N VAL A 311 -24.79 -21.49 -5.23
CA VAL A 311 -25.31 -20.98 -3.96
C VAL A 311 -26.82 -21.24 -3.90
N TYR A 312 -27.24 -22.23 -3.10
CA TYR A 312 -28.60 -22.77 -3.11
C TYR A 312 -29.57 -22.09 -2.13
N ASP A 313 -29.10 -21.38 -1.09
CA ASP A 313 -29.91 -20.99 0.08
C ASP A 313 -30.66 -19.65 -0.06
N ASN A 314 -31.28 -19.38 -1.21
CA ASN A 314 -31.96 -18.11 -1.53
C ASN A 314 -31.18 -16.86 -1.06
N THR A 315 -29.86 -16.93 -1.16
CA THR A 315 -28.96 -16.05 -0.43
C THR A 315 -28.98 -14.69 -1.09
N ASP A 316 -29.24 -13.66 -0.29
CA ASP A 316 -29.28 -12.29 -0.78
C ASP A 316 -27.92 -11.93 -1.42
N PHE A 317 -27.96 -11.41 -2.65
CA PHE A 317 -26.76 -11.00 -3.41
C PHE A 317 -25.80 -10.15 -2.57
N CYS A 318 -26.35 -9.26 -1.72
CA CYS A 318 -25.57 -8.39 -0.85
C CYS A 318 -24.81 -9.16 0.24
N ALA A 319 -25.36 -10.26 0.76
CA ALA A 319 -24.65 -11.10 1.73
C ALA A 319 -23.54 -11.90 1.06
N GLN A 320 -23.80 -12.43 -0.15
CA GLN A 320 -22.79 -13.17 -0.90
C GLN A 320 -21.60 -12.29 -1.27
N ILE A 321 -21.87 -11.08 -1.78
CA ILE A 321 -20.81 -10.16 -2.21
C ILE A 321 -19.96 -9.66 -1.03
N ASP A 322 -20.55 -9.45 0.16
CA ASP A 322 -19.82 -9.11 1.39
C ASP A 322 -18.91 -10.27 1.85
N SER A 323 -19.33 -11.52 1.66
CA SER A 323 -18.51 -12.70 1.95
C SER A 323 -17.32 -12.82 0.99
N ASP A 324 -17.60 -12.69 -0.31
CA ASP A 324 -16.58 -12.81 -1.36
C ASP A 324 -15.62 -11.63 -1.40
N HIS A 325 -16.01 -10.44 -0.89
CA HIS A 325 -15.11 -9.30 -0.75
C HIS A 325 -13.84 -9.64 0.06
N LYS A 326 -13.92 -10.56 1.04
CA LYS A 326 -12.77 -11.03 1.82
C LYS A 326 -11.69 -11.70 0.95
N LYS A 327 -12.08 -12.27 -0.20
CA LYS A 327 -11.18 -12.87 -1.19
C LYS A 327 -10.46 -11.83 -2.05
N ARG A 328 -10.76 -10.53 -1.87
CA ARG A 328 -10.19 -9.39 -2.61
C ARG A 328 -10.35 -9.55 -4.14
N PRO A 329 -11.59 -9.54 -4.65
CA PRO A 329 -11.85 -9.58 -6.08
C PRO A 329 -11.19 -8.39 -6.78
N GLY A 330 -10.56 -8.63 -7.93
CA GLY A 330 -9.95 -7.59 -8.74
C GLY A 330 -10.91 -6.96 -9.75
N LEU A 331 -11.90 -7.72 -10.22
CA LEU A 331 -13.01 -7.24 -11.03
C LEU A 331 -14.28 -8.02 -10.69
N ILE A 332 -15.39 -7.32 -10.52
CA ILE A 332 -16.71 -7.93 -10.34
C ILE A 332 -17.52 -7.74 -11.62
N MET A 333 -18.06 -8.83 -12.16
CA MET A 333 -18.93 -8.85 -13.33
C MET A 333 -20.37 -9.15 -12.90
N VAL A 334 -21.30 -8.31 -13.34
CA VAL A 334 -22.73 -8.46 -13.11
C VAL A 334 -23.51 -8.09 -14.36
N ASN A 335 -24.68 -8.67 -14.53
CA ASN A 335 -25.58 -8.29 -15.61
C ASN A 335 -26.43 -7.06 -15.26
N HIS A 336 -27.10 -6.48 -16.25
CA HIS A 336 -27.99 -5.32 -16.06
C HIS A 336 -29.13 -5.55 -15.04
N GLU A 337 -29.71 -6.76 -14.95
CA GLU A 337 -30.77 -7.10 -13.99
C GLU A 337 -30.27 -7.14 -12.54
N LEU A 338 -29.06 -7.63 -12.29
CA LEU A 338 -28.47 -7.56 -10.96
C LEU A 338 -28.03 -6.13 -10.62
N PHE A 339 -27.57 -5.37 -11.61
CA PHE A 339 -27.10 -4.00 -11.41
C PHE A 339 -28.23 -2.98 -11.26
N ILE A 340 -29.45 -3.23 -11.76
CA ILE A 340 -30.56 -2.27 -11.69
C ILE A 340 -30.96 -1.96 -10.25
N SER A 341 -30.91 -2.97 -9.38
CA SER A 341 -31.29 -2.89 -7.98
C SER A 341 -30.41 -1.88 -7.24
N ARG A 342 -31.05 -0.90 -6.59
CA ARG A 342 -30.36 0.08 -5.75
C ARG A 342 -29.53 -0.59 -4.66
N LYS A 343 -30.12 -1.57 -3.98
CA LYS A 343 -29.48 -2.31 -2.89
C LYS A 343 -28.18 -2.97 -3.37
N ASN A 344 -28.22 -3.59 -4.55
CA ASN A 344 -27.06 -4.24 -5.17
C ASN A 344 -25.99 -3.22 -5.57
N ARG A 345 -26.37 -2.08 -6.16
CA ARG A 345 -25.42 -1.00 -6.47
C ARG A 345 -24.73 -0.43 -5.24
N GLN A 346 -25.45 -0.26 -4.14
CA GLN A 346 -24.86 0.19 -2.88
C GLN A 346 -23.84 -0.82 -2.34
N ALA A 347 -24.17 -2.12 -2.39
CA ALA A 347 -23.24 -3.17 -1.99
C ALA A 347 -21.98 -3.20 -2.88
N LEU A 348 -22.17 -3.14 -4.20
CA LEU A 348 -21.08 -3.09 -5.19
C LEU A 348 -20.16 -1.87 -4.99
N HIS A 349 -20.74 -0.69 -4.75
CA HIS A 349 -19.98 0.54 -4.50
C HIS A 349 -19.16 0.45 -3.19
N LYS A 350 -19.75 -0.12 -2.12
CA LYS A 350 -19.11 -0.23 -0.80
C LYS A 350 -17.81 -1.04 -0.82
N ILE A 351 -17.71 -2.02 -1.72
CA ILE A 351 -16.57 -2.93 -1.86
C ILE A 351 -15.34 -2.24 -2.45
N ASN A 352 -15.51 -1.11 -3.16
CA ASN A 352 -14.41 -0.36 -3.74
C ASN A 352 -13.56 -1.18 -4.74
N THR A 353 -14.19 -2.14 -5.42
CA THR A 353 -13.62 -2.92 -6.55
C THR A 353 -14.29 -2.47 -7.86
N PRO A 354 -13.56 -2.42 -8.99
CA PRO A 354 -14.16 -2.20 -10.31
C PRO A 354 -15.31 -3.16 -10.61
N VAL A 355 -16.37 -2.63 -11.23
CA VAL A 355 -17.55 -3.41 -11.60
C VAL A 355 -17.80 -3.32 -13.08
N LEU A 356 -17.74 -4.44 -13.79
CA LEU A 356 -18.17 -4.56 -15.17
C LEU A 356 -19.64 -4.99 -15.22
N LYS A 357 -20.47 -4.10 -15.75
CA LYS A 357 -21.85 -4.38 -16.10
C LYS A 357 -21.89 -4.87 -17.56
N THR A 358 -22.38 -6.09 -17.77
CA THR A 358 -22.57 -6.64 -19.12
C THR A 358 -23.74 -5.94 -19.83
N GLY A 359 -23.63 -5.80 -21.15
CA GLY A 359 -24.66 -5.22 -22.02
C GLY A 359 -25.23 -6.25 -22.99
N TYR A 360 -26.21 -5.86 -23.79
CA TYR A 360 -26.75 -6.72 -24.86
C TYR A 360 -25.73 -7.02 -25.96
N LYS A 361 -24.75 -6.12 -26.16
CA LYS A 361 -23.60 -6.33 -27.05
C LYS A 361 -22.47 -7.03 -26.30
N ARG A 362 -21.81 -7.97 -26.98
CA ARG A 362 -20.78 -8.85 -26.43
C ARG A 362 -19.45 -8.12 -26.25
N LEU A 363 -18.66 -8.49 -25.24
CA LEU A 363 -17.33 -7.88 -25.03
C LEU A 363 -16.39 -8.10 -26.21
N LYS A 364 -16.47 -9.26 -26.86
CA LYS A 364 -15.67 -9.59 -28.06
C LYS A 364 -15.95 -8.67 -29.27
N GLU A 365 -17.10 -8.00 -29.30
CA GLU A 365 -17.50 -7.09 -30.38
C GLU A 365 -17.00 -5.66 -30.14
N VAL A 366 -16.52 -5.35 -28.93
CA VAL A 366 -16.02 -4.03 -28.57
C VAL A 366 -14.79 -3.69 -29.41
N GLN A 367 -14.84 -2.55 -30.07
CA GLN A 367 -13.72 -2.04 -30.85
C GLN A 367 -12.99 -0.89 -30.15
N LYS A 368 -13.72 -0.16 -29.29
CA LYS A 368 -13.28 1.11 -28.73
C LYS A 368 -13.68 1.21 -27.27
N SER A 369 -12.79 1.72 -26.43
CA SER A 369 -13.12 2.16 -25.08
C SER A 369 -13.32 3.68 -25.07
N PHE A 370 -14.16 4.17 -24.16
CA PHE A 370 -14.21 5.61 -23.94
C PHE A 370 -14.48 6.05 -22.51
N LEU A 371 -14.03 7.27 -22.21
CA LEU A 371 -14.33 8.02 -21.00
C LEU A 371 -14.91 9.40 -21.36
N ILE A 372 -15.98 9.79 -20.69
CA ILE A 372 -16.50 11.17 -20.74
C ILE A 372 -15.77 11.98 -19.68
N VAL A 373 -15.14 13.06 -20.11
CA VAL A 373 -14.38 14.00 -19.28
C VAL A 373 -15.31 15.16 -18.92
N ASP A 374 -15.45 15.46 -17.63
CA ASP A 374 -16.29 16.56 -17.12
C ASP A 374 -15.61 17.37 -16.01
N GLU A 375 -16.12 18.58 -15.74
CA GLU A 375 -15.66 19.48 -14.67
C GLU A 375 -15.58 18.85 -13.28
N GLY A 376 -16.43 17.86 -12.99
CA GLY A 376 -16.43 17.13 -11.72
C GLY A 376 -15.37 16.02 -11.63
N LEU A 377 -14.65 15.72 -12.71
CA LEU A 377 -13.73 14.58 -12.82
C LEU A 377 -12.31 14.91 -12.32
N GLN A 378 -12.20 15.42 -11.09
CA GLN A 378 -10.91 15.75 -10.46
C GLN A 378 -9.92 14.56 -10.40
N LYS A 379 -10.41 13.30 -10.48
CA LYS A 379 -9.58 12.08 -10.52
C LYS A 379 -9.60 11.35 -11.88
N GLY A 380 -9.87 12.05 -12.98
CA GLY A 380 -9.94 11.45 -14.32
C GLY A 380 -8.69 10.65 -14.72
N GLU A 381 -7.51 11.06 -14.26
CA GLU A 381 -6.24 10.37 -14.49
C GLU A 381 -6.22 8.92 -13.98
N ASN A 382 -6.84 8.65 -12.81
CA ASN A 382 -6.91 7.29 -12.26
C ASN A 382 -7.73 6.38 -13.18
N ILE A 383 -8.87 6.88 -13.63
CA ILE A 383 -9.80 6.13 -14.50
C ILE A 383 -9.16 5.94 -15.88
N ALA A 384 -8.51 6.99 -16.42
CA ALA A 384 -7.78 6.93 -17.67
C ALA A 384 -6.65 5.89 -17.60
N SER A 385 -5.91 5.82 -16.50
CA SER A 385 -4.86 4.80 -16.32
C SER A 385 -5.43 3.38 -16.38
N VAL A 386 -6.54 3.10 -15.71
CA VAL A 386 -7.19 1.78 -15.76
C VAL A 386 -7.75 1.51 -17.16
N MET A 387 -8.36 2.51 -17.79
CA MET A 387 -8.87 2.42 -19.15
C MET A 387 -7.76 2.08 -20.14
N PHE A 388 -6.61 2.75 -20.08
CA PHE A 388 -5.48 2.45 -20.95
C PHE A 388 -4.91 1.06 -20.72
N ASP A 389 -4.84 0.60 -19.46
CA ASP A 389 -4.40 -0.75 -19.13
C ASP A 389 -5.31 -1.79 -19.79
N ILE A 390 -6.62 -1.72 -19.50
CA ILE A 390 -7.61 -2.65 -20.06
C ILE A 390 -7.65 -2.56 -21.59
N SER A 391 -7.59 -1.35 -22.15
CA SER A 391 -7.62 -1.14 -23.61
C SER A 391 -6.40 -1.76 -24.29
N LYS A 392 -5.22 -1.66 -23.67
CA LYS A 392 -3.99 -2.31 -24.15
C LYS A 392 -4.10 -3.83 -24.07
N GLN A 393 -4.61 -4.37 -22.96
CA GLN A 393 -4.77 -5.83 -22.80
C GLN A 393 -5.80 -6.41 -23.79
N LEU A 394 -6.88 -5.69 -24.06
CA LEU A 394 -7.91 -6.08 -25.03
C LEU A 394 -7.60 -5.69 -26.47
N ASN A 395 -6.50 -4.97 -26.72
CA ASN A 395 -6.12 -4.44 -28.02
C ASN A 395 -7.23 -3.59 -28.70
N ILE A 396 -7.86 -2.71 -27.93
CA ILE A 396 -8.91 -1.77 -28.40
C ILE A 396 -8.44 -0.32 -28.32
N ALA A 397 -9.00 0.54 -29.16
CA ALA A 397 -8.63 1.96 -29.21
C ALA A 397 -9.29 2.76 -28.07
N ALA A 398 -8.52 3.67 -27.46
CA ALA A 398 -8.98 4.53 -26.36
C ALA A 398 -9.48 5.89 -26.89
N ARG A 399 -10.71 6.28 -26.49
CA ARG A 399 -11.32 7.58 -26.84
C ARG A 399 -11.67 8.40 -25.61
N PHE A 400 -11.50 9.71 -25.69
CA PHE A 400 -11.93 10.65 -24.65
C PHE A 400 -12.87 11.67 -25.25
N TYR A 401 -14.00 11.87 -24.60
CA TYR A 401 -14.98 12.87 -25.00
C TYR A 401 -15.06 13.98 -23.98
N ASP A 402 -14.78 15.21 -24.41
CA ASP A 402 -15.01 16.41 -23.62
C ASP A 402 -16.27 17.09 -24.14
N PHE A 403 -17.34 16.99 -23.36
CA PHE A 403 -18.62 17.62 -23.66
C PHE A 403 -18.78 18.87 -22.81
N ASN A 404 -18.43 20.03 -23.37
CA ASN A 404 -18.67 21.32 -22.73
C ASN A 404 -19.49 22.23 -23.66
N PRO A 405 -20.76 22.53 -23.32
CA PRO A 405 -21.59 23.45 -24.09
C PRO A 405 -20.98 24.86 -24.22
N ASP A 406 -20.23 25.29 -23.21
CA ASP A 406 -19.62 26.62 -23.13
C ASP A 406 -18.23 26.68 -23.80
N SER A 407 -17.76 25.56 -24.38
CA SER A 407 -16.46 25.42 -25.03
C SER A 407 -15.24 25.62 -24.11
N GLU A 408 -15.43 25.60 -22.79
CA GLU A 408 -14.35 25.58 -21.79
C GLU A 408 -13.82 24.16 -21.56
N TYR A 409 -13.03 23.66 -22.50
CA TYR A 409 -12.52 22.28 -22.44
C TYR A 409 -11.44 22.08 -21.36
N GLN A 410 -11.39 20.86 -20.80
CA GLN A 410 -10.42 20.45 -19.79
C GLN A 410 -9.04 20.14 -20.35
N ARG A 411 -8.41 21.14 -20.99
CA ARG A 411 -7.11 20.99 -21.67
C ARG A 411 -6.01 20.47 -20.77
N THR A 412 -5.98 20.88 -19.50
CA THR A 412 -4.97 20.40 -18.53
C THR A 412 -5.12 18.91 -18.24
N LEU A 413 -6.34 18.43 -18.02
CA LEU A 413 -6.59 17.00 -17.77
C LEU A 413 -6.33 16.17 -19.03
N LEU A 414 -6.73 16.65 -20.20
CA LEU A 414 -6.47 15.98 -21.47
C LEU A 414 -4.97 15.89 -21.79
N ASN A 415 -4.20 16.95 -21.53
CA ASN A 415 -2.73 16.91 -21.65
C ASN A 415 -2.11 15.85 -20.73
N ASN A 416 -2.61 15.70 -19.50
CA ASN A 416 -2.15 14.68 -18.57
C ASN A 416 -2.50 13.28 -19.07
N ILE A 417 -3.71 13.10 -19.61
CA ILE A 417 -4.17 11.85 -20.24
C ILE A 417 -3.31 11.48 -21.45
N GLU A 418 -2.96 12.43 -22.32
CA GLU A 418 -2.06 12.19 -23.47
C GLU A 418 -0.66 11.76 -23.02
N ASN A 419 -0.14 12.37 -21.94
CA ASN A 419 1.13 11.96 -21.36
C ASN A 419 1.06 10.56 -20.75
N LEU A 420 -0.04 10.20 -20.08
CA LEU A 420 -0.28 8.84 -19.62
C LEU A 420 -0.35 7.85 -20.78
N ALA A 421 -1.00 8.21 -21.89
CA ALA A 421 -1.14 7.30 -23.03
C ALA A 421 0.21 6.87 -23.63
N LYS A 422 1.22 7.76 -23.62
CA LYS A 422 2.60 7.43 -24.04
C LYS A 422 3.18 6.26 -23.23
N ILE A 423 2.90 6.21 -21.93
CA ILE A 423 3.33 5.13 -21.02
C ILE A 423 2.72 3.80 -21.44
N PHE A 424 1.44 3.81 -21.82
CA PHE A 424 0.73 2.62 -22.27
C PHE A 424 1.00 2.27 -23.74
N SER A 425 1.76 3.10 -24.45
CA SER A 425 1.97 2.97 -25.91
C SER A 425 0.65 3.01 -26.69
N GLN A 426 -0.29 3.83 -26.22
CA GLN A 426 -1.60 4.05 -26.82
C GLN A 426 -1.66 5.45 -27.43
N GLN A 427 -2.43 5.62 -28.52
CA GLN A 427 -2.74 6.92 -29.10
C GLN A 427 -4.22 7.23 -28.84
N PRO A 428 -4.54 8.07 -27.85
CA PRO A 428 -5.92 8.36 -27.50
C PRO A 428 -6.53 9.31 -28.53
N GLU A 429 -7.74 9.01 -29.00
CA GLU A 429 -8.50 9.97 -29.82
C GLU A 429 -9.34 10.87 -28.91
N VAL A 430 -9.09 12.17 -28.96
CA VAL A 430 -9.86 13.16 -28.20
C VAL A 430 -10.90 13.79 -29.12
N THR A 431 -12.17 13.74 -28.71
CA THR A 431 -13.28 14.37 -29.42
C THR A 431 -13.91 15.46 -28.56
N TYR A 432 -13.90 16.69 -29.07
CA TYR A 432 -14.57 17.83 -28.46
C TYR A 432 -15.99 17.95 -29.02
N SER A 433 -16.97 18.17 -28.16
CA SER A 433 -18.35 18.35 -28.59
C SER A 433 -19.08 19.36 -27.72
N ASN A 434 -19.86 20.22 -28.36
CA ASN A 434 -20.70 21.21 -27.69
C ASN A 434 -22.13 20.68 -27.49
N SER A 435 -22.33 19.37 -27.63
CA SER A 435 -23.64 18.75 -27.46
C SER A 435 -24.06 18.78 -25.99
N TYR A 436 -25.26 19.28 -25.73
CA TYR A 436 -25.89 19.25 -24.41
C TYR A 436 -26.22 17.83 -23.92
N ASN A 437 -26.29 16.84 -24.81
CA ASN A 437 -26.58 15.45 -24.43
C ASN A 437 -25.54 14.46 -25.00
N PRO A 438 -24.50 14.15 -24.21
CA PRO A 438 -23.45 13.20 -24.58
C PRO A 438 -23.98 11.83 -24.98
N ILE A 439 -25.05 11.36 -24.36
CA ILE A 439 -25.59 10.02 -24.58
C ILE A 439 -26.30 9.92 -25.92
N LEU A 440 -27.07 10.93 -26.32
CA LEU A 440 -27.70 10.97 -27.64
C LEU A 440 -26.65 10.99 -28.76
N PHE A 441 -25.52 11.66 -28.54
CA PHE A 441 -24.40 11.64 -29.49
C PHE A 441 -23.83 10.22 -29.63
N LEU A 442 -23.60 9.54 -28.51
CA LEU A 442 -23.02 8.19 -28.48
C LEU A 442 -23.98 7.14 -29.06
N GLN A 443 -25.28 7.26 -28.83
CA GLN A 443 -26.30 6.35 -29.38
C GLN A 443 -26.45 6.45 -30.91
N ARG A 444 -26.03 7.57 -31.53
CA ARG A 444 -26.02 7.72 -33.00
C ARG A 444 -24.90 6.91 -33.65
N SER A 445 -23.84 6.59 -32.90
CA SER A 445 -22.79 5.71 -33.37
C SER A 445 -23.27 4.25 -33.36
N HIS A 446 -23.05 3.53 -34.46
CA HIS A 446 -23.35 2.08 -34.55
C HIS A 446 -22.20 1.22 -34.00
N ASP A 447 -21.14 1.86 -33.49
CA ASP A 447 -19.97 1.20 -32.94
C ASP A 447 -20.28 0.55 -31.59
N VAL A 448 -19.75 -0.65 -31.36
CA VAL A 448 -19.79 -1.31 -30.04
C VAL A 448 -18.62 -0.82 -29.21
N TYR A 449 -18.91 -0.33 -28.02
CA TYR A 449 -17.93 0.34 -27.16
C TYR A 449 -17.93 -0.18 -25.73
N LEU A 450 -16.80 -0.01 -25.05
CA LEU A 450 -16.65 -0.24 -23.61
C LEU A 450 -16.55 1.10 -22.90
N GLN A 451 -17.59 1.45 -22.15
CA GLN A 451 -17.64 2.72 -21.45
C GLN A 451 -17.00 2.62 -20.06
N PHE A 452 -16.16 3.59 -19.71
CA PHE A 452 -15.62 3.76 -18.36
C PHE A 452 -16.39 4.85 -17.63
N VAL A 453 -16.88 4.54 -16.44
CA VAL A 453 -17.72 5.43 -15.62
C VAL A 453 -17.15 5.54 -14.20
N PRO A 454 -17.00 6.75 -13.63
CA PRO A 454 -16.67 6.91 -12.21
C PRO A 454 -17.82 6.39 -11.34
N PHE A 455 -17.53 5.42 -10.47
CA PHE A 455 -18.52 4.84 -9.57
C PHE A 455 -18.65 5.68 -8.30
N ASP A 456 -19.41 6.76 -8.36
CA ASP A 456 -19.75 7.59 -7.21
C ASP A 456 -21.03 7.09 -6.51
N SER A 457 -21.13 7.39 -5.22
CA SER A 457 -22.29 7.21 -4.36
C SER A 457 -23.59 7.76 -4.97
N SER A 458 -23.51 8.84 -5.75
CA SER A 458 -24.63 9.44 -6.48
C SER A 458 -25.26 8.52 -7.54
N LEU A 459 -24.51 7.54 -8.05
CA LEU A 459 -25.00 6.53 -9.00
C LEU A 459 -25.76 5.39 -8.31
N THR A 460 -25.73 5.32 -6.98
CA THR A 460 -26.48 4.33 -6.21
C THR A 460 -27.93 4.75 -5.95
N THR A 461 -28.27 6.03 -6.08
CA THR A 461 -29.46 6.59 -5.44
C THR A 461 -30.76 6.48 -6.27
N ILE A 462 -30.86 6.89 -7.55
CA ILE A 462 -32.17 6.94 -8.25
C ILE A 462 -32.05 6.78 -9.79
N ARG A 463 -32.92 5.95 -10.42
CA ARG A 463 -33.09 5.83 -11.90
C ARG A 463 -34.23 6.72 -12.46
N PHE A 464 -35.24 7.05 -11.64
CA PHE A 464 -36.50 7.68 -12.09
C PHE A 464 -36.42 9.18 -12.48
N LEU A 465 -35.26 9.83 -12.35
CA LEU A 465 -35.02 11.23 -12.75
C LEU A 465 -34.03 11.36 -13.92
N THR A 466 -33.67 10.26 -14.58
CA THR A 466 -32.72 10.28 -15.72
C THR A 466 -33.27 10.98 -16.96
N LEU A 467 -34.59 11.12 -17.11
CA LEU A 467 -35.22 11.83 -18.23
C LEU A 467 -35.03 13.36 -18.21
N GLY A 468 -34.60 13.95 -17.08
CA GLY A 468 -34.34 15.39 -16.95
C GLY A 468 -32.97 15.74 -16.37
N SER A 469 -32.09 14.76 -16.19
CA SER A 469 -30.75 14.99 -15.64
C SER A 469 -29.77 15.35 -16.75
N MET A 470 -29.02 16.44 -16.59
CA MET A 470 -27.92 16.81 -17.48
C MET A 470 -26.57 16.16 -17.09
N ASP A 471 -26.56 15.33 -16.04
CA ASP A 471 -25.34 14.68 -15.56
C ASP A 471 -25.02 13.45 -16.43
N PRO A 472 -23.91 13.46 -17.20
CA PRO A 472 -23.55 12.37 -18.11
C PRO A 472 -23.36 11.03 -17.39
N LYS A 473 -22.95 11.03 -16.11
CA LYS A 473 -22.75 9.82 -15.31
C LYS A 473 -24.08 9.12 -15.05
N LYS A 474 -25.12 9.89 -14.71
CA LYS A 474 -26.47 9.37 -14.45
C LYS A 474 -27.17 8.91 -15.72
N LEU A 475 -26.97 9.62 -16.83
CA LEU A 475 -27.51 9.22 -18.13
C LEU A 475 -26.87 7.91 -18.62
N SER A 476 -25.59 7.68 -18.30
CA SER A 476 -24.88 6.44 -18.65
C SER A 476 -25.48 5.20 -17.97
N LEU A 477 -26.09 5.31 -16.78
CA LEU A 477 -26.75 4.17 -16.10
C LEU A 477 -27.92 3.56 -16.90
N GLY A 478 -28.52 4.32 -17.83
CA GLY A 478 -29.61 3.88 -18.69
C GLY A 478 -29.16 3.16 -19.96
N LEU A 479 -27.85 3.12 -20.24
CA LEU A 479 -27.31 2.42 -21.40
C LEU A 479 -27.06 0.95 -21.04
N ASP A 480 -27.99 0.09 -21.44
CA ASP A 480 -27.91 -1.36 -21.27
C ASP A 480 -27.41 -2.07 -22.56
N THR A 481 -27.23 -1.32 -23.66
CA THR A 481 -26.78 -1.86 -24.96
C THR A 481 -25.32 -2.27 -24.94
N ASN A 482 -24.44 -1.40 -24.45
CA ASN A 482 -23.00 -1.58 -24.46
C ASN A 482 -22.48 -1.92 -23.06
N PRO A 483 -21.40 -2.71 -22.94
CA PRO A 483 -20.77 -3.02 -21.66
C PRO A 483 -20.17 -1.76 -21.01
N GLN A 484 -20.20 -1.71 -19.67
CA GLN A 484 -19.74 -0.56 -18.89
C GLN A 484 -18.89 -0.99 -17.70
N ILE A 485 -17.73 -0.36 -17.50
CA ILE A 485 -16.88 -0.55 -16.33
C ILE A 485 -17.02 0.65 -15.41
N PHE A 486 -17.48 0.39 -14.19
CA PHE A 486 -17.58 1.34 -13.10
C PHE A 486 -16.31 1.27 -12.26
N ILE A 487 -15.55 2.37 -12.24
CA ILE A 487 -14.28 2.47 -11.50
C ILE A 487 -14.51 3.19 -10.17
N PRO A 488 -14.10 2.65 -9.02
CA PRO A 488 -14.29 3.30 -7.72
C PRO A 488 -13.71 4.72 -7.70
N TYR A 489 -14.51 5.69 -7.25
CA TYR A 489 -14.21 7.13 -7.35
C TYR A 489 -14.04 7.81 -5.99
#